data_AF-Q90XW9-F1
#
_entry.id   AF-Q90XW9-F1
#
_cell.length_a   1.000
_cell.length_b   1.000
_cell.length_c   1.000
_cell.angle_alpha   90.00
_cell.angle_beta   90.00
_cell.angle_gamma   90.00
#
_symmetry.space_group_name_H-M   'P 1'
#
loop_
_entity.id
_entity.type
_entity.pdbx_description
1 polymer ?
#
loop_
_entity_poly.entity_id
_entity_poly.type
_entity_poly.pdbx_seq_one_letter_code
_entity_poly.pdbx_strand_id
1 'polypeptide(L)'
;MNIFLLSVLLALFPNVFTAWVDQTPRTATKETGESLTINCVLRDASYGSERTGWYRTKLGSTNEQTISIGGRYVETVNKGSKSFSLRIRDLRVEDSGTYKCGGLATLTAPYEQLYSYEKGAGTVLTVKPGVLPSPPVISLLYSATEEQRGNGFVQLICLISGYY
;
A
#
# COMPACT_ATOMS: atom_id res chain seq x y z
N MET A 1 18.89 -4.73 42.29
CA MET A 1 18.66 -3.27 42.41
C MET A 1 19.38 -2.58 41.24
N ASN A 2 18.80 -2.62 40.03
CA ASN A 2 19.44 -2.03 38.84
C ASN A 2 18.45 -1.72 37.70
N ILE A 3 17.33 -2.45 37.61
CA ILE A 3 16.22 -2.15 36.69
C ILE A 3 15.42 -0.89 37.08
N PHE A 4 15.31 -0.59 38.37
CA PHE A 4 14.66 0.65 38.84
C PHE A 4 15.51 1.90 38.53
N LEU A 5 16.84 1.79 38.59
CA LEU A 5 17.74 2.88 38.20
C LEU A 5 17.69 3.13 36.69
N LEU A 6 17.63 2.09 35.86
CA LEU A 6 17.49 2.21 34.41
C LEU A 6 16.16 2.81 33.96
N SER A 7 15.05 2.45 34.61
CA SER A 7 13.73 3.01 34.33
C SER A 7 13.60 4.47 34.79
N VAL A 8 14.20 4.82 35.93
CA VAL A 8 14.29 6.22 36.40
C VAL A 8 15.21 7.04 35.50
N LEU A 9 16.34 6.49 35.03
CA LEU A 9 17.24 7.18 34.10
C LEU A 9 16.57 7.50 32.76
N LEU A 10 15.78 6.57 32.21
CA LEU A 10 14.98 6.78 31.00
C LEU A 10 13.84 7.79 31.20
N ALA A 11 13.30 7.92 32.42
CA ALA A 11 12.28 8.92 32.75
C ALA A 11 12.85 10.33 33.02
N LEU A 12 14.16 10.44 33.29
CA LEU A 12 14.86 11.70 33.56
C LEU A 12 15.53 12.30 32.32
N PHE A 13 15.65 11.54 31.22
CA PHE A 13 15.86 12.18 29.93
C PHE A 13 14.57 12.91 29.57
N PRO A 14 14.60 14.23 29.30
CA PRO A 14 13.47 14.86 28.65
C PRO A 14 13.19 14.02 27.41
N ASN A 15 11.99 13.44 27.31
CA ASN A 15 11.52 12.91 26.04
C ASN A 15 11.58 14.09 25.09
N VAL A 16 12.65 14.17 24.31
CA VAL A 16 12.72 15.06 23.17
C VAL A 16 11.69 14.44 22.22
N PHE A 17 10.46 14.93 22.33
CA PHE A 17 9.36 14.52 21.47
C PHE A 17 9.71 15.02 20.06
N THR A 18 10.46 14.22 19.33
CA THR A 18 10.75 14.45 17.93
C THR A 18 9.48 14.08 17.16
N ALA A 19 8.97 15.01 16.34
CA ALA A 19 7.87 14.72 15.45
C ALA A 19 8.19 13.53 14.55
N TRP A 20 7.15 12.83 14.10
CA TRP A 20 7.32 11.68 13.21
C TRP A 20 6.09 11.47 12.35
N VAL A 21 6.21 10.63 11.33
CA VAL A 21 5.12 10.35 10.37
C VAL A 21 4.54 8.96 10.60
N ASP A 22 3.27 8.94 11.00
CA ASP A 22 2.45 7.75 11.08
C ASP A 22 1.88 7.43 9.70
N GLN A 23 2.40 6.38 9.07
CA GLN A 23 2.08 5.99 7.69
C GLN A 23 1.31 4.67 7.65
N THR A 24 0.19 4.67 6.94
CA THR A 24 -0.68 3.49 6.76
C THR A 24 -1.14 3.35 5.30
N PRO A 25 -1.34 2.11 4.80
CA PRO A 25 -1.04 0.84 5.47
C PRO A 25 0.47 0.53 5.46
N ARG A 26 0.93 -0.44 6.27
CA ARG A 26 2.33 -0.93 6.21
C ARG A 26 2.57 -1.89 5.04
N THR A 27 1.55 -2.65 4.69
CA THR A 27 1.56 -3.60 3.57
C THR A 27 0.22 -3.51 2.85
N ALA A 28 0.24 -3.59 1.53
CA ALA A 28 -0.95 -3.67 0.71
C ALA A 28 -0.72 -4.66 -0.44
N THR A 29 -1.72 -5.50 -0.70
CA THR A 29 -1.79 -6.33 -1.90
C THR A 29 -2.99 -5.86 -2.70
N LYS A 30 -2.77 -5.56 -3.97
CA LYS A 30 -3.77 -5.02 -4.90
C LYS A 30 -3.70 -5.73 -6.24
N GLU A 31 -4.76 -5.68 -7.01
CA GLU A 31 -4.79 -6.15 -8.40
C GLU A 31 -4.56 -5.01 -9.38
N THR A 32 -4.19 -5.36 -10.60
CA THR A 32 -4.01 -4.38 -11.69
C THR A 32 -5.34 -3.66 -11.95
N GLY A 33 -5.27 -2.35 -12.14
CA GLY A 33 -6.44 -1.48 -12.34
C GLY A 33 -7.08 -0.97 -11.05
N GLU A 34 -6.82 -1.59 -9.89
CA GLU A 34 -7.28 -1.07 -8.60
C GLU A 34 -6.60 0.26 -8.24
N SER A 35 -7.00 0.85 -7.11
CA SER A 35 -6.31 1.98 -6.51
C SER A 35 -5.85 1.70 -5.08
N LEU A 36 -4.75 2.34 -4.69
CA LEU A 36 -4.25 2.36 -3.31
C LEU A 36 -4.31 3.79 -2.79
N THR A 37 -4.69 3.96 -1.53
CA THR A 37 -4.51 5.22 -0.80
C THR A 37 -3.55 4.98 0.35
N ILE A 38 -2.43 5.70 0.36
CA ILE A 38 -1.47 5.73 1.45
C ILE A 38 -1.74 6.99 2.26
N ASN A 39 -1.99 6.84 3.56
CA ASN A 39 -2.27 7.92 4.48
C ASN A 39 -1.08 8.18 5.39
N CYS A 40 -0.81 9.45 5.66
CA CYS A 40 0.27 9.91 6.50
C CYS A 40 -0.22 10.98 7.48
N VAL A 41 0.16 10.87 8.74
CA VAL A 41 -0.19 11.82 9.79
C VAL A 41 1.08 12.27 10.51
N LEU A 42 1.33 13.58 10.55
CA LEU A 42 2.38 14.16 11.37
C LEU A 42 1.97 14.14 12.84
N ARG A 43 2.66 13.32 13.62
CA ARG A 43 2.51 13.21 15.07
C ARG A 43 3.51 14.12 15.77
N ASP A 44 3.11 14.63 16.92
CA ASP A 44 3.93 15.48 17.79
C ASP A 44 4.45 16.79 17.15
N ALA A 45 3.92 17.14 15.97
CA ALA A 45 4.11 18.45 15.35
C ALA A 45 3.09 19.46 15.91
N SER A 46 3.51 20.71 16.13
CA SER A 46 2.67 21.81 16.57
C SER A 46 1.65 22.21 15.50
N TYR A 47 2.07 22.20 14.23
CA TYR A 47 1.24 22.60 13.08
C TYR A 47 1.31 21.60 11.94
N GLY A 48 0.25 21.57 11.13
CA GLY A 48 0.25 20.84 9.85
C GLY A 48 1.05 21.60 8.79
N SER A 49 1.58 20.87 7.81
CA SER A 49 2.44 21.43 6.76
C SER A 49 1.92 21.06 5.37
N GLU A 50 2.09 21.99 4.42
CA GLU A 50 1.91 21.74 2.97
C GLU A 50 3.16 21.22 2.29
N ARG A 51 4.31 21.23 2.99
CA ARG A 51 5.56 20.73 2.45
C ARG A 51 5.63 19.22 2.66
N THR A 52 4.96 18.50 1.79
CA THR A 52 4.94 17.04 1.72
C THR A 52 5.88 16.54 0.63
N GLY A 53 6.34 15.30 0.76
CA GLY A 53 7.12 14.61 -0.25
C GLY A 53 6.72 13.15 -0.34
N TRP A 54 6.85 12.59 -1.53
CA TRP A 54 6.47 11.22 -1.81
C TRP A 54 7.63 10.50 -2.48
N TYR A 55 7.89 9.28 -2.03
CA TYR A 55 9.05 8.52 -2.41
C TYR A 55 8.67 7.09 -2.74
N ARG A 56 9.41 6.51 -3.67
CA ARG A 56 9.23 5.14 -4.11
C ARG A 56 10.54 4.44 -4.34
N THR A 57 10.65 3.24 -3.80
CA THR A 57 11.68 2.27 -4.16
C THR A 57 11.00 1.14 -4.91
N LYS A 58 11.33 0.96 -6.19
CA LYS A 58 10.75 -0.12 -7.01
C LYS A 58 11.15 -1.48 -6.44
N LEU A 59 10.30 -2.48 -6.63
CA LEU A 59 10.63 -3.86 -6.27
C LEU A 59 11.96 -4.29 -6.93
N GLY A 60 12.88 -4.84 -6.13
CA GLY A 60 14.22 -5.24 -6.59
C GLY A 60 15.24 -4.10 -6.72
N SER A 61 14.87 -2.85 -6.41
CA SER A 61 15.79 -1.72 -6.38
C SER A 61 16.15 -1.32 -4.95
N THR A 62 17.33 -0.73 -4.77
CA THR A 62 17.74 -0.03 -3.53
C THR A 62 17.60 1.48 -3.65
N ASN A 63 17.36 2.00 -4.86
CA ASN A 63 17.31 3.43 -5.13
C ASN A 63 15.91 3.97 -4.87
N GLU A 64 15.81 4.86 -3.89
CA GLU A 64 14.59 5.62 -3.59
C GLU A 64 14.47 6.80 -4.56
N GLN A 65 13.32 6.92 -5.21
CA GLN A 65 13.01 7.97 -6.19
C GLN A 65 11.91 8.87 -5.67
N THR A 66 11.98 10.17 -5.97
CA THR A 66 10.89 11.10 -5.66
C THR A 66 9.74 10.90 -6.66
N ILE A 67 8.51 10.86 -6.16
CA ILE A 67 7.29 10.83 -6.96
C ILE A 67 6.87 12.27 -7.26
N SER A 68 6.67 12.57 -8.53
CA SER A 68 6.00 13.82 -8.93
C SER A 68 4.48 13.63 -8.89
N ILE A 69 3.78 14.52 -8.19
CA ILE A 69 2.31 14.49 -8.12
C ILE A 69 1.73 14.88 -9.49
N GLY A 70 0.68 14.16 -9.91
CA GLY A 70 0.07 14.31 -11.21
C GLY A 70 -0.27 12.96 -11.87
N GLY A 71 -1.10 13.00 -12.91
CA GLY A 71 -1.53 11.81 -13.63
C GLY A 71 -2.27 10.80 -12.73
N ARG A 72 -1.65 9.63 -12.52
CA ARG A 72 -2.20 8.56 -11.65
C ARG A 72 -2.02 8.84 -10.15
N TYR A 73 -1.11 9.72 -9.78
CA TYR A 73 -0.75 10.06 -8.40
C TYR A 73 -1.51 11.32 -7.96
N VAL A 74 -2.45 11.18 -7.05
CA VAL A 74 -3.30 12.27 -6.55
C VAL A 74 -3.03 12.48 -5.06
N GLU A 75 -2.52 13.66 -4.72
CA GLU A 75 -2.32 14.05 -3.32
C GLU A 75 -3.56 14.73 -2.74
N THR A 76 -3.76 14.56 -1.43
CA THR A 76 -4.67 15.37 -0.63
C THR A 76 -3.97 15.76 0.65
N VAL A 77 -3.99 17.04 1.01
CA VAL A 77 -3.37 17.58 2.22
C VAL A 77 -4.44 18.21 3.09
N ASN A 78 -4.45 17.86 4.39
CA ASN A 78 -5.30 18.46 5.40
C ASN A 78 -4.44 18.98 6.55
N LYS A 79 -4.26 20.31 6.58
CA LYS A 79 -3.51 21.01 7.63
C LYS A 79 -4.10 20.81 9.02
N GLY A 80 -5.43 20.83 9.13
CA GLY A 80 -6.14 20.77 10.41
C GLY A 80 -5.90 19.45 11.14
N SER A 81 -5.97 18.34 10.40
CA SER A 81 -5.66 17.00 10.92
C SER A 81 -4.18 16.63 10.82
N LYS A 82 -3.31 17.54 10.34
CA LYS A 82 -1.88 17.32 10.11
C LYS A 82 -1.63 16.06 9.28
N SER A 83 -2.52 15.80 8.34
CA SER A 83 -2.55 14.55 7.58
C SER A 83 -2.55 14.82 6.09
N PHE A 84 -2.00 13.88 5.34
CA PHE A 84 -1.92 13.93 3.90
C PHE A 84 -1.94 12.51 3.34
N SER A 85 -2.39 12.37 2.10
CA SER A 85 -2.55 11.06 1.49
C SER A 85 -2.19 11.07 0.03
N LEU A 86 -1.64 9.97 -0.45
CA LEU A 86 -1.40 9.71 -1.86
C LEU A 86 -2.32 8.60 -2.34
N ARG A 87 -3.20 8.96 -3.27
CA ARG A 87 -3.99 7.98 -4.01
C ARG A 87 -3.32 7.67 -5.34
N ILE A 88 -2.97 6.41 -5.54
CA ILE A 88 -2.42 5.87 -6.79
C ILE A 88 -3.56 5.17 -7.52
N ARG A 89 -3.95 5.69 -8.68
CA ARG A 89 -5.00 5.12 -9.55
C ARG A 89 -4.41 4.16 -10.57
N ASP A 90 -5.24 3.29 -11.13
CA ASP A 90 -4.87 2.40 -12.25
C ASP A 90 -3.54 1.69 -11.94
N LEU A 91 -3.50 0.96 -10.83
CA LEU A 91 -2.29 0.28 -10.37
C LEU A 91 -1.81 -0.72 -11.41
N ARG A 92 -0.50 -0.80 -11.58
CA ARG A 92 0.13 -1.71 -12.54
C ARG A 92 1.14 -2.60 -11.84
N VAL A 93 1.50 -3.73 -12.43
CA VAL A 93 2.45 -4.68 -11.81
C VAL A 93 3.78 -3.99 -11.52
N GLU A 94 4.23 -3.12 -12.43
CA GLU A 94 5.42 -2.30 -12.27
C GLU A 94 5.30 -1.25 -11.18
N ASP A 95 4.13 -1.05 -10.54
CA ASP A 95 3.92 -0.18 -9.38
C ASP A 95 4.31 -0.82 -8.05
N SER A 96 4.62 -2.12 -8.06
CA SER A 96 5.09 -2.84 -6.87
C SER A 96 6.40 -2.24 -6.33
N GLY A 97 6.55 -2.27 -5.01
CA GLY A 97 7.69 -1.69 -4.31
C GLY A 97 7.29 -1.04 -2.98
N THR A 98 8.21 -0.25 -2.42
CA THR A 98 8.00 0.43 -1.14
C THR A 98 7.76 1.91 -1.37
N TYR A 99 6.68 2.44 -0.79
CA TYR A 99 6.33 3.85 -0.86
C TYR A 99 6.53 4.50 0.50
N LYS A 100 7.09 5.70 0.54
CA LYS A 100 7.21 6.50 1.76
C LYS A 100 6.66 7.89 1.53
N CYS A 101 6.03 8.44 2.54
CA CYS A 101 5.69 9.85 2.58
C CYS A 101 6.68 10.60 3.47
N GLY A 102 6.81 11.90 3.25
CA GLY A 102 7.54 12.79 4.14
C GLY A 102 6.79 14.10 4.31
N GLY A 103 7.04 14.77 5.43
CA GLY A 103 6.41 16.04 5.75
C GLY A 103 7.31 16.89 6.64
N LEU A 104 7.29 18.19 6.42
CA LEU A 104 7.96 19.14 7.32
C LEU A 104 7.13 19.32 8.60
N ALA A 105 7.63 18.87 9.74
CA ALA A 105 7.07 19.16 11.04
C ALA A 105 7.57 20.52 11.55
N THR A 106 6.67 21.28 12.17
CA THR A 106 7.02 22.47 12.94
C THR A 106 6.86 22.15 14.42
N LEU A 107 7.92 22.36 15.19
CA LEU A 107 7.97 22.20 16.64
C LEU A 107 8.06 23.59 17.28
N THR A 108 7.26 23.83 18.31
CA THR A 108 7.36 25.05 19.12
C THR A 108 8.31 24.82 20.28
N ALA A 109 9.48 25.49 20.25
CA ALA A 109 10.33 25.66 21.41
C ALA A 109 9.97 26.98 22.13
N PRO A 110 10.33 27.16 23.41
CA PRO A 110 9.95 28.34 24.20
C PRO A 110 10.38 29.69 23.61
N TYR A 111 11.35 29.70 22.69
CA TYR A 111 11.89 30.93 22.10
C TYR A 111 12.04 30.89 20.56
N GLU A 112 11.83 29.75 19.89
CA GLU A 112 12.00 29.62 18.42
C GLU A 112 11.09 28.53 17.80
N GLN A 113 10.86 28.65 16.49
CA GLN A 113 10.26 27.57 15.69
C GLN A 113 11.36 26.68 15.13
N LEU A 114 11.32 25.40 15.48
CA LEU A 114 12.19 24.39 14.90
C LEU A 114 11.45 23.63 13.80
N TYR A 115 12.15 23.36 12.71
CA TYR A 115 11.63 22.59 11.58
C TYR A 115 12.39 21.27 11.45
N SER A 116 11.67 20.17 11.33
CA SER A 116 12.26 18.85 11.04
C SER A 116 11.53 18.20 9.88
N TYR A 117 12.26 17.54 8.97
CA TYR A 117 11.65 16.84 7.85
C TYR A 117 11.60 15.34 8.16
N GLU A 118 10.38 14.84 8.35
CA GLU A 118 10.15 13.48 8.83
C GLU A 118 9.69 12.59 7.68
N LYS A 119 10.19 11.36 7.61
CA LYS A 119 9.74 10.33 6.66
C LYS A 119 8.98 9.23 7.38
N GLY A 120 7.91 8.75 6.75
CA GLY A 120 7.15 7.59 7.21
C GLY A 120 7.95 6.29 7.04
N ALA A 121 7.64 5.30 7.87
CA ALA A 121 8.35 4.01 7.81
C ALA A 121 8.10 3.21 6.51
N GLY A 122 7.06 3.58 5.75
CA GLY A 122 6.79 3.02 4.44
C GLY A 122 5.59 2.08 4.35
N THR A 123 5.18 1.85 3.10
CA THR A 123 4.11 0.93 2.67
C THR A 123 4.70 0.00 1.62
N VAL A 124 4.74 -1.30 1.89
CA VAL A 124 5.11 -2.33 0.92
C VAL A 124 3.89 -2.67 0.08
N LEU A 125 3.92 -2.33 -1.21
CA LEU A 125 2.86 -2.60 -2.16
C LEU A 125 3.26 -3.76 -3.08
N THR A 126 2.39 -4.76 -3.14
CA THR A 126 2.43 -5.83 -4.15
C THR A 126 1.22 -5.68 -5.07
N VAL A 127 1.45 -5.48 -6.37
CA VAL A 127 0.39 -5.46 -7.38
C VAL A 127 0.41 -6.77 -8.15
N LYS A 128 -0.67 -7.54 -8.03
CA LYS A 128 -0.88 -8.77 -8.78
C LYS A 128 -1.34 -8.43 -10.20
N PRO A 129 -0.90 -9.19 -11.22
CA PRO A 129 -1.55 -9.16 -12.52
C PRO A 129 -3.04 -9.42 -12.31
N GLY A 130 -3.91 -8.63 -12.96
CA GLY A 130 -5.32 -8.99 -13.01
C GLY A 130 -5.43 -10.38 -13.63
N VAL A 131 -6.26 -11.24 -13.05
CA VAL A 131 -6.59 -12.52 -13.70
C VAL A 131 -7.29 -12.14 -15.00
N LEU A 132 -6.63 -12.35 -16.14
CA LEU A 132 -7.35 -12.33 -17.41
C LEU A 132 -8.36 -13.48 -17.30
N PRO A 133 -9.68 -13.25 -17.44
CA PRO A 133 -10.61 -14.38 -17.47
C PRO A 133 -10.14 -15.32 -18.58
N SER A 134 -9.66 -16.51 -18.20
CA SER A 134 -9.31 -17.51 -19.19
C SER A 134 -10.59 -17.89 -19.92
N PRO A 135 -10.58 -17.98 -21.27
CA PRO A 135 -11.71 -18.53 -21.98
C PRO A 135 -12.08 -19.88 -21.36
N PRO A 136 -13.36 -20.13 -21.02
CA PRO A 136 -13.73 -21.41 -20.45
C PRO A 136 -13.37 -22.52 -21.43
N VAL A 137 -12.78 -23.59 -20.91
CA VAL A 137 -12.52 -24.77 -21.72
C VAL A 137 -13.82 -25.55 -21.83
N ILE A 138 -14.32 -25.67 -23.06
CA ILE A 138 -15.49 -26.48 -23.41
C ILE A 138 -14.99 -27.84 -23.89
N SER A 139 -15.31 -28.88 -23.12
CA SER A 139 -15.01 -30.27 -23.49
C SER A 139 -16.32 -31.00 -23.81
N LEU A 140 -16.42 -31.53 -25.03
CA LEU A 140 -17.53 -32.39 -25.43
C LEU A 140 -17.13 -33.85 -25.23
N LEU A 141 -17.78 -34.53 -24.31
CA LEU A 141 -17.61 -35.96 -24.09
C LEU A 141 -18.81 -36.69 -24.69
N TYR A 142 -18.55 -37.79 -25.38
CA TYR A 142 -19.60 -38.72 -25.78
C TYR A 142 -19.41 -40.02 -25.00
N SER A 143 -20.51 -40.52 -24.46
CA SER A 143 -20.59 -41.87 -23.91
C SER A 143 -21.50 -42.68 -24.82
N ALA A 144 -20.97 -43.78 -25.34
CA ALA A 144 -21.74 -44.78 -26.04
C ALA A 144 -21.39 -46.13 -25.41
N THR A 145 -22.05 -46.47 -24.31
CA THR A 145 -21.95 -47.82 -23.77
C THR A 145 -22.58 -48.82 -24.75
N GLU A 146 -22.19 -50.09 -24.69
CA GLU A 146 -22.76 -51.12 -25.58
C GLU A 146 -24.29 -51.20 -25.47
N GLU A 147 -24.82 -50.99 -24.27
CA GLU A 147 -26.25 -50.92 -23.98
C GLU A 147 -26.95 -49.73 -24.67
N GLN A 148 -26.32 -48.54 -24.68
CA GLN A 148 -26.84 -47.35 -25.37
C GLN A 148 -26.85 -47.54 -26.89
N ARG A 149 -25.80 -48.20 -27.42
CA ARG A 149 -25.69 -48.52 -28.85
C ARG A 149 -26.78 -49.51 -29.29
N GLY A 150 -27.13 -50.48 -28.45
CA GLY A 150 -28.23 -51.43 -28.70
C GLY A 150 -29.61 -50.78 -28.68
N ASN A 151 -29.79 -49.70 -27.92
CA ASN A 151 -31.06 -48.98 -27.79
C ASN A 151 -31.21 -47.77 -28.73
N GLY A 152 -30.22 -47.52 -29.59
CA GLY A 152 -30.29 -46.49 -30.63
C GLY A 152 -30.17 -45.03 -30.13
N PHE A 153 -29.62 -44.80 -28.93
CA PHE A 153 -29.40 -43.45 -28.41
C PHE A 153 -27.95 -43.23 -27.95
N VAL A 154 -27.48 -41.98 -28.01
CA VAL A 154 -26.12 -41.58 -27.59
C VAL A 154 -26.24 -40.42 -26.62
N GLN A 155 -25.41 -40.42 -25.57
CA GLN A 155 -25.35 -39.33 -24.61
C GLN A 155 -24.16 -38.41 -24.88
N LEU A 156 -24.45 -37.12 -25.02
CA LEU A 156 -23.45 -36.05 -25.12
C LEU A 156 -23.40 -35.30 -23.79
N ILE A 157 -22.21 -35.13 -23.24
CA ILE A 157 -21.96 -34.37 -22.01
C ILE A 157 -21.08 -33.17 -22.37
N CYS A 158 -21.58 -31.97 -22.11
CA CYS A 158 -20.83 -30.73 -22.26
C CYS A 158 -20.27 -30.34 -20.89
N LEU A 159 -18.94 -30.37 -20.74
CA LEU A 159 -18.26 -29.91 -19.54
C LEU A 159 -17.67 -28.52 -19.80
N ILE A 160 -18.06 -27.56 -18.96
CA ILE A 160 -17.50 -26.21 -18.95
C ILE A 160 -16.61 -26.10 -17.71
N SER A 161 -15.32 -25.82 -17.92
CA SER A 161 -14.30 -25.82 -16.87
C SER A 161 -13.33 -24.64 -17.03
N GLY A 162 -12.59 -24.30 -15.97
CA GLY A 162 -11.58 -23.24 -16.04
C GLY A 162 -12.14 -21.82 -16.11
N TYR A 163 -13.35 -21.61 -15.59
CA TYR A 163 -13.91 -20.27 -15.37
C TYR A 163 -13.50 -19.79 -13.96
N TYR A 164 -12.90 -18.59 -13.89
CA TYR A 164 -12.57 -17.87 -12.66
C TYR A 164 -13.02 -16.42 -12.80
#